data_AF-A0A9E3CJP6-F1
#
_entry.id   AF-A0A9E3CJP6-F1
#
_cell.length_a   1.000
_cell.length_b   1.000
_cell.length_c   1.000
_cell.angle_alpha   90.00
_cell.angle_beta   90.00
_cell.angle_gamma   90.00
#
_symmetry.space_group_name_H-M   'P 1'
#
loop_
_entity.id
_entity.type
_entity.pdbx_description
1 polymer ?
#
loop_
_entity_poly.entity_id
_entity_poly.type
_entity_poly.pdbx_seq_one_letter_code
_entity_poly.pdbx_strand_id
1 'polypeptide(L)'
;MHSLNEYARERGGQNDLAAAAASPGFAAYLKQIDQGLDRADTQGSSRLEKAYLAAPSSRDFITAYESAALEAVAANPDLVMIYPSPTAVADQAGAALIASWVTPAQRETSQDFLKFLASDEAQTDGTQYGFRPAGTGGAQALSRRLSPAQRAQFQASYISTELPPYDALNEAAAVWHGQGP
;
A
#
# COMPACT_ATOMS: atom_id res chain seq x y z
N MET A 1 3.99 13.16 -9.95
CA MET A 1 3.71 11.77 -10.37
C MET A 1 2.20 11.66 -10.43
N HIS A 2 1.64 11.37 -11.61
CA HIS A 2 0.19 11.21 -11.76
C HIS A 2 -0.19 9.77 -11.43
N SER A 3 -1.24 9.59 -10.64
CA SER A 3 -1.94 8.31 -10.47
C SER A 3 -2.63 7.92 -11.79
N LEU A 4 -2.96 6.64 -11.96
CA LEU A 4 -3.74 6.17 -13.12
C LEU A 4 -5.10 6.90 -13.22
N ASN A 5 -5.72 7.21 -12.08
CA ASN A 5 -6.95 7.99 -12.01
C ASN A 5 -6.77 9.42 -12.55
N GLU A 6 -5.67 10.09 -12.21
CA GLU A 6 -5.33 11.41 -12.74
C GLU A 6 -5.00 11.36 -14.23
N TYR A 7 -4.21 10.38 -14.67
CA TYR A 7 -3.89 10.16 -16.08
C TYR A 7 -5.17 9.96 -16.92
N ALA A 8 -6.08 9.09 -16.48
CA ALA A 8 -7.33 8.83 -17.19
C ALA A 8 -8.24 10.07 -17.25
N ARG A 9 -8.27 10.87 -16.17
CA ARG A 9 -9.01 12.15 -16.12
C ARG A 9 -8.48 13.17 -17.11
N GLU A 10 -7.16 13.36 -17.17
CA GLU A 10 -6.52 14.33 -18.06
C GLU A 10 -6.64 13.95 -19.55
N ARG A 11 -6.76 12.66 -19.84
CA ARG A 11 -6.86 12.12 -21.21
C ARG A 11 -8.29 11.83 -21.67
N GLY A 12 -9.31 12.21 -20.88
CA GLY A 12 -10.72 12.07 -21.25
C GLY A 12 -11.29 10.65 -21.17
N GLY A 13 -10.57 9.71 -20.56
CA GLY A 13 -10.92 8.28 -20.45
C GLY A 13 -11.62 7.91 -19.14
N GLN A 14 -12.39 8.82 -18.53
CA GLN A 14 -12.90 8.68 -17.15
C GLN A 14 -13.73 7.42 -16.87
N ASN A 15 -14.25 6.75 -17.90
CA ASN A 15 -15.19 5.64 -17.74
C ASN A 15 -14.56 4.25 -17.91
N ASP A 16 -13.28 4.16 -18.29
CA ASP A 16 -12.60 2.87 -18.49
C ASP A 16 -11.12 2.96 -18.13
N LEU A 17 -10.82 2.72 -16.85
CA LEU A 17 -9.46 2.76 -16.30
C LEU A 17 -8.59 1.62 -16.85
N ALA A 18 -9.18 0.48 -17.23
CA ALA A 18 -8.46 -0.62 -17.84
C ALA A 18 -7.99 -0.25 -19.25
N ALA A 19 -8.87 0.34 -20.07
CA ALA A 19 -8.48 0.87 -21.37
C ALA A 19 -7.43 2.00 -21.26
N ALA A 20 -7.54 2.86 -20.24
CA ALA A 20 -6.54 3.89 -19.98
C ALA A 20 -5.17 3.27 -19.64
N ALA A 21 -5.14 2.22 -18.81
CA ALA A 21 -3.94 1.47 -18.45
C ALA A 21 -3.31 0.76 -19.66
N ALA A 22 -4.12 0.21 -20.56
CA ALA A 22 -3.65 -0.43 -21.79
C ALA A 22 -3.19 0.57 -22.88
N SER A 23 -3.36 1.88 -22.67
CA SER A 23 -3.06 2.87 -23.72
C SER A 23 -1.55 3.01 -23.99
N PRO A 24 -1.13 3.21 -25.25
CA PRO A 24 0.28 3.45 -25.58
C PRO A 24 0.89 4.65 -24.84
N GLY A 25 0.07 5.67 -24.56
CA GLY A 25 0.49 6.83 -23.79
C GLY A 25 0.83 6.48 -22.33
N PHE A 26 0.05 5.59 -21.72
CA PHE A 26 0.31 5.14 -20.36
C PHE A 26 1.54 4.23 -20.32
N ALA A 27 1.68 3.31 -21.28
CA ALA A 27 2.89 2.48 -21.42
C ALA A 27 4.16 3.34 -21.55
N ALA A 28 4.11 4.41 -22.36
CA ALA A 28 5.22 5.35 -22.49
C ALA A 28 5.51 6.10 -21.18
N TYR A 29 4.48 6.48 -20.42
CA TYR A 29 4.62 7.10 -19.11
C TYR A 29 5.27 6.15 -18.08
N LEU A 30 4.82 4.90 -17.98
CA LEU A 30 5.41 3.90 -17.10
C LEU A 30 6.89 3.66 -17.42
N LYS A 31 7.24 3.60 -18.71
CA LYS A 31 8.63 3.47 -19.16
C LYS A 31 9.50 4.66 -18.74
N GLN A 32 8.96 5.88 -18.75
CA GLN A 32 9.69 7.06 -18.27
C GLN A 32 9.94 6.99 -16.76
N ILE A 33 9.00 6.47 -15.98
CA ILE A 33 9.21 6.23 -14.55
C ILE A 33 10.30 5.17 -14.36
N ASP A 34 10.21 4.03 -15.04
CA ASP A 34 11.15 2.92 -14.91
C ASP A 34 12.59 3.34 -15.23
N GLN A 35 12.79 4.20 -16.24
CA GLN A 35 14.09 4.79 -16.57
C GLN A 35 14.69 5.65 -15.46
N GLY A 36 13.87 6.20 -14.57
CA GLY A 36 14.28 6.99 -13.42
C GLY A 36 14.52 6.19 -12.15
N LEU A 37 14.22 4.87 -12.13
CA LEU A 37 14.40 4.04 -10.95
C LEU A 37 15.81 3.46 -10.88
N ASP A 38 16.52 3.71 -9.77
CA ASP A 38 17.78 3.05 -9.49
C ASP A 38 17.54 1.60 -9.03
N ARG A 39 17.42 0.71 -10.03
CA ARG A 39 17.20 -0.73 -9.92
C ARG A 39 15.97 -1.11 -9.10
N ALA A 40 14.85 -1.32 -9.77
CA ALA A 40 13.65 -1.91 -9.15
C ALA A 40 14.01 -3.25 -8.47
N ASP A 41 13.71 -3.38 -7.16
CA ASP A 41 13.80 -4.67 -6.47
C ASP A 41 12.58 -5.51 -6.88
N THR A 42 12.84 -6.60 -7.60
CA THR A 42 11.80 -7.51 -8.11
C THR A 42 11.37 -8.56 -7.09
N GLN A 43 11.97 -8.56 -5.88
CA GLN A 43 11.75 -9.57 -4.85
C GLN A 43 10.94 -9.06 -3.64
N GLY A 44 10.29 -7.90 -3.79
CA GLY A 44 9.34 -7.35 -2.83
C GLY A 44 9.89 -6.23 -1.95
N SER A 45 8.98 -5.48 -1.32
CA SER A 45 9.28 -4.27 -0.55
C SER A 45 10.22 -4.52 0.64
N SER A 46 10.08 -5.65 1.34
CA SER A 46 10.91 -5.94 2.51
C SER A 46 12.40 -6.09 2.21
N ARG A 47 12.77 -6.47 0.99
CA ARG A 47 14.19 -6.52 0.58
C ARG A 47 14.72 -5.14 0.26
N LEU A 48 13.94 -4.32 -0.44
CA LEU A 48 14.25 -2.91 -0.70
C LEU A 48 14.45 -2.15 0.61
N GLU A 49 13.53 -2.31 1.56
CA GLU A 49 13.60 -1.72 2.89
C GLU A 49 14.89 -2.10 3.63
N LYS A 50 15.21 -3.40 3.70
CA LYS A 50 16.45 -3.88 4.34
C LYS A 50 17.72 -3.35 3.67
N ALA A 51 17.75 -3.34 2.33
CA ALA A 51 18.89 -2.84 1.58
C ALA A 51 19.08 -1.33 1.79
N TYR A 52 17.98 -0.57 1.84
CA TYR A 52 18.00 0.85 2.14
C TYR A 52 18.50 1.12 3.56
N LEU A 53 17.99 0.40 4.57
CA LEU A 53 18.44 0.57 5.96
C LEU A 53 19.92 0.19 6.16
N ALA A 54 20.43 -0.77 5.40
CA ALA A 54 21.85 -1.16 5.45
C ALA A 54 22.78 -0.10 4.82
N ALA A 55 22.28 0.68 3.86
CA ALA A 55 23.03 1.74 3.19
C ALA A 55 22.10 2.92 2.83
N PRO A 56 21.69 3.77 3.78
CA PRO A 56 20.71 4.83 3.53
C PRO A 56 21.14 5.85 2.49
N SER A 57 22.46 6.06 2.33
CA SER A 57 23.02 6.95 1.30
C SER A 57 23.04 6.35 -0.11
N SER A 58 22.58 5.10 -0.29
CA SER A 58 22.57 4.44 -1.60
C SER A 58 21.44 4.90 -2.51
N ARG A 59 20.39 5.52 -1.94
CA ARG A 59 19.21 6.01 -2.66
C ARG A 59 18.72 7.28 -1.97
N ASP A 60 18.12 8.20 -2.72
CA ASP A 60 17.55 9.42 -2.13
C ASP A 60 16.28 9.13 -1.32
N PHE A 61 15.46 8.18 -1.77
CA PHE A 61 14.27 7.70 -1.09
C PHE A 61 13.86 6.31 -1.57
N ILE A 62 12.96 5.67 -0.83
CA ILE A 62 12.25 4.46 -1.23
C ILE A 62 10.75 4.62 -0.95
N THR A 63 9.94 3.78 -1.59
CA THR A 63 8.55 3.56 -1.16
C THR A 63 8.52 2.39 -0.18
N ALA A 64 7.70 2.51 0.88
CA ALA A 64 7.54 1.49 1.91
C ALA A 64 6.12 1.54 2.47
N TYR A 65 5.69 0.45 3.10
CA TYR A 65 4.47 0.48 3.92
C TYR A 65 4.68 1.37 5.15
N GLU A 66 3.59 1.97 5.65
CA GLU A 66 3.66 2.86 6.82
C GLU A 66 4.28 2.16 8.05
N SER A 67 3.92 0.91 8.31
CA SER A 67 4.47 0.14 9.44
C SER A 67 5.99 0.00 9.35
N ALA A 68 6.52 -0.31 8.16
CA ALA A 68 7.96 -0.42 7.92
C ALA A 68 8.67 0.94 8.04
N ALA A 69 8.06 2.01 7.52
CA ALA A 69 8.61 3.36 7.64
C ALA A 69 8.64 3.84 9.11
N LEU A 70 7.60 3.54 9.89
CA LEU A 70 7.56 3.80 11.33
C LEU A 70 8.65 3.04 12.09
N GLU A 71 8.92 1.78 11.73
CA GLU A 71 10.03 1.02 12.31
C GLU A 71 11.39 1.64 11.93
N ALA A 72 11.57 1.99 10.66
CA ALA A 72 12.79 2.60 10.13
C ALA A 72 13.17 3.91 10.86
N VAL A 73 12.23 4.83 11.03
CA VAL A 73 12.50 6.13 11.70
C VAL A 73 12.66 6.00 13.21
N ALA A 74 12.15 4.92 13.81
CA ALA A 74 12.45 4.59 15.20
C ALA A 74 13.89 4.08 15.37
N ALA A 75 14.37 3.30 14.40
CA ALA A 75 15.71 2.71 14.41
C ALA A 75 16.81 3.69 13.97
N ASN A 76 16.49 4.62 13.07
CA ASN A 76 17.43 5.61 12.55
C ASN A 76 16.80 7.01 12.55
N PRO A 77 17.22 7.92 13.45
CA PRO A 77 16.66 9.27 13.56
C PRO A 77 17.04 10.20 12.39
N ASP A 78 18.01 9.82 11.55
CA ASP A 78 18.39 10.58 10.35
C ASP A 78 17.43 10.33 9.18
N LEU A 79 16.51 9.37 9.32
CA LEU A 79 15.49 9.08 8.32
C LEU A 79 14.22 9.92 8.54
N VAL A 80 13.61 10.31 7.42
CA VAL A 80 12.34 11.01 7.39
C VAL A 80 11.31 10.19 6.61
N MET A 81 10.14 10.01 7.21
CA MET A 81 8.95 9.46 6.58
C MET A 81 8.13 10.60 5.97
N ILE A 82 7.74 10.46 4.71
CA ILE A 82 6.95 11.44 3.97
C ILE A 82 5.68 10.77 3.45
N TYR A 83 4.53 11.41 3.69
CA TYR A 83 3.25 11.04 3.09
C TYR A 83 3.04 11.89 1.83
N PRO A 84 3.22 11.34 0.61
CA PRO A 84 2.95 12.08 -0.61
C PRO A 84 1.47 12.43 -0.70
N SER A 85 1.12 13.51 -1.41
CA SER A 85 -0.28 13.85 -1.69
C SER A 85 -0.59 13.60 -3.16
N PRO A 86 -1.47 12.64 -3.51
CA PRO A 86 -2.16 11.73 -2.60
C PRO A 86 -1.29 10.54 -2.12
N THR A 87 -1.61 10.01 -0.93
CA THR A 87 -1.02 8.78 -0.39
C THR A 87 -1.89 7.59 -0.80
N ALA A 88 -1.28 6.55 -1.37
CA ALA A 88 -1.98 5.30 -1.65
C ALA A 88 -2.23 4.53 -0.36
N VAL A 89 -3.47 4.10 -0.14
CA VAL A 89 -3.85 3.27 1.01
C VAL A 89 -3.93 1.81 0.56
N ALA A 90 -3.19 0.94 1.26
CA ALA A 90 -3.24 -0.49 1.05
C ALA A 90 -3.99 -1.16 2.22
N ASP A 91 -5.29 -1.33 2.05
CA ASP A 91 -6.12 -2.02 3.04
C ASP A 91 -5.89 -3.54 2.99
N GLN A 92 -5.81 -4.16 4.16
CA GLN A 92 -5.65 -5.60 4.30
C GLN A 92 -7.02 -6.22 4.64
N ALA A 93 -7.66 -6.84 3.64
CA ALA A 93 -8.96 -7.47 3.81
C ALA A 93 -8.84 -8.95 4.19
N GLY A 94 -9.64 -9.38 5.17
CA GLY A 94 -9.87 -10.79 5.45
C GLY A 94 -11.09 -11.31 4.65
N ALA A 95 -10.98 -12.48 4.03
CA ALA A 95 -12.07 -13.10 3.29
C ALA A 95 -12.23 -14.59 3.65
N ALA A 96 -13.48 -15.06 3.64
CA ALA A 96 -13.80 -16.48 3.78
C ALA A 96 -13.93 -17.13 2.40
N LEU A 97 -13.25 -18.26 2.20
CA LEU A 97 -13.35 -19.01 0.96
C LEU A 97 -14.71 -19.73 0.86
N ILE A 98 -15.41 -19.54 -0.25
CA ILE A 98 -16.65 -20.24 -0.57
C ILE A 98 -16.36 -21.21 -1.71
N ALA A 99 -16.24 -22.50 -1.39
CA ALA A 99 -16.05 -23.56 -2.38
C ALA A 99 -16.85 -24.81 -1.99
N SER A 100 -17.09 -25.71 -2.97
CA SER A 100 -17.86 -26.94 -2.78
C SER A 100 -17.27 -27.91 -1.75
N TRP A 101 -15.96 -27.82 -1.52
CA TRP A 101 -15.22 -28.64 -0.57
C TRP A 101 -15.11 -28.02 0.83
N VAL A 102 -15.60 -26.79 1.04
CA VAL A 102 -15.62 -26.14 2.35
C VAL A 102 -16.82 -26.64 3.13
N THR A 103 -16.56 -27.27 4.28
CA THR A 103 -17.62 -27.84 5.13
C THR A 103 -18.44 -26.74 5.82
N PRO A 104 -19.68 -27.03 6.26
CA PRO A 104 -20.48 -26.07 7.04
C PRO A 104 -19.75 -25.55 8.29
N ALA A 105 -19.07 -26.43 9.03
CA ALA A 105 -18.32 -26.05 10.23
C ALA A 105 -17.15 -25.11 9.91
N GLN A 106 -16.39 -25.36 8.84
CA GLN A 106 -15.31 -24.46 8.41
C GLN A 106 -15.83 -23.08 8.02
N ARG A 107 -17.01 -23.02 7.39
CA ARG A 107 -17.65 -21.76 7.04
C ARG A 107 -18.03 -20.97 8.29
N GLU A 108 -18.65 -21.61 9.26
CA GLU A 108 -19.03 -20.99 10.54
C GLU A 108 -17.79 -20.48 11.30
N THR A 109 -16.77 -21.33 11.46
CA THR A 109 -15.51 -20.93 12.12
C THR A 109 -14.80 -19.79 11.37
N SER A 110 -14.81 -19.79 10.04
CA SER A 110 -14.21 -18.68 9.26
C SER A 110 -14.93 -17.36 9.53
N GLN A 111 -16.26 -17.39 9.63
CA GLN A 111 -17.04 -16.20 9.96
C GLN A 111 -16.76 -15.71 11.38
N ASP A 112 -16.67 -16.62 12.35
CA ASP A 112 -16.34 -16.26 13.73
C ASP A 112 -14.92 -15.70 13.85
N PHE A 113 -13.96 -16.25 13.10
CA PHE A 113 -12.61 -15.72 13.04
C PHE A 113 -12.58 -14.31 12.42
N LEU A 114 -13.30 -14.07 11.31
CA LEU A 114 -13.40 -12.73 10.72
C LEU A 114 -14.06 -11.72 11.68
N LYS A 115 -15.09 -12.14 12.43
CA LYS A 115 -15.69 -11.30 13.49
C LYS A 115 -14.68 -10.99 14.59
N PHE A 116 -13.89 -11.98 15.02
CA PHE A 116 -12.84 -11.78 16.00
C PHE A 116 -11.78 -10.79 15.48
N LEU A 117 -11.30 -10.94 14.25
CA LEU A 117 -10.34 -10.01 13.65
C LEU A 117 -10.90 -8.58 13.57
N ALA A 118 -12.20 -8.41 13.38
CA ALA A 118 -12.87 -7.11 13.36
C ALA A 118 -13.18 -6.55 14.76
N SER A 119 -12.93 -7.30 15.83
CA SER A 119 -13.19 -6.85 17.20
C SER A 119 -12.18 -5.78 17.64
N ASP A 120 -12.60 -4.90 18.55
CA ASP A 120 -11.75 -3.84 19.10
C ASP A 120 -10.47 -4.38 19.73
N GLU A 121 -10.53 -5.56 20.35
CA GLU A 121 -9.38 -6.23 20.96
C GLU A 121 -8.33 -6.58 19.91
N ALA A 122 -8.71 -7.34 18.87
CA ALA A 122 -7.80 -7.75 17.81
C ALA A 122 -7.26 -6.54 17.02
N GLN A 123 -8.12 -5.57 16.73
CA GLN A 123 -7.73 -4.34 16.05
C GLN A 123 -6.75 -3.51 16.90
N THR A 124 -6.98 -3.38 18.21
CA THR A 124 -6.05 -2.70 19.12
C THR A 124 -4.73 -3.44 19.24
N ASP A 125 -4.74 -4.77 19.31
CA ASP A 125 -3.53 -5.59 19.36
C ASP A 125 -2.68 -5.39 18.09
N GLY A 126 -3.31 -5.27 16.92
CA GLY A 126 -2.63 -4.99 15.65
C GLY A 126 -1.78 -3.71 15.64
N THR A 127 -2.08 -2.73 16.50
CA THR A 127 -1.30 -1.48 16.59
C THR A 127 0.15 -1.68 17.03
N GLN A 128 0.47 -2.79 17.71
CA GLN A 128 1.85 -3.09 18.11
C GLN A 128 2.76 -3.33 16.90
N TYR A 129 2.19 -3.67 15.74
CA TYR A 129 2.90 -3.91 14.49
C TYR A 129 2.84 -2.70 13.55
N GLY A 130 2.45 -1.52 14.04
CA GLY A 130 2.38 -0.30 13.24
C GLY A 130 1.18 -0.21 12.31
N PHE A 131 0.17 -1.09 12.45
CA PHE A 131 -1.05 -1.02 11.64
C PHE A 131 -2.09 -0.09 12.24
N ARG A 132 -2.84 0.57 11.36
CA ARG A 132 -4.03 1.34 11.71
C ARG A 132 -5.22 0.39 11.88
N PRO A 133 -5.91 0.42 13.03
CA PRO A 133 -7.21 -0.22 13.17
C PRO A 133 -8.19 0.29 12.12
N ALA A 134 -9.05 -0.61 11.63
CA ALA A 134 -10.15 -0.24 10.76
C ALA A 134 -11.17 0.64 11.51
N GLY A 135 -11.77 1.60 10.82
CA GLY A 135 -12.84 2.45 11.36
C GLY A 135 -12.40 3.81 11.90
N THR A 136 -13.35 4.53 12.49
CA THR A 136 -13.13 5.89 12.99
C THR A 136 -12.27 5.85 14.26
N GLY A 137 -11.15 6.57 14.26
CA GLY A 137 -10.25 6.63 15.43
C GLY A 137 -9.01 5.72 15.36
N GLY A 138 -8.87 4.88 14.31
CA GLY A 138 -7.72 3.97 14.18
C GLY A 138 -6.38 4.70 14.18
N ALA A 139 -6.28 5.84 13.49
CA ALA A 139 -5.08 6.67 13.48
C ALA A 139 -4.68 7.13 14.90
N GLN A 140 -5.66 7.51 15.72
CA GLN A 140 -5.44 7.92 17.11
C GLN A 140 -5.05 6.73 17.99
N ALA A 141 -5.63 5.55 17.76
CA ALA A 141 -5.25 4.32 18.45
C ALA A 141 -3.78 3.98 18.20
N LEU A 142 -3.33 4.00 16.94
CA LEU A 142 -1.93 3.79 16.58
C LEU A 142 -1.02 4.87 17.17
N SER A 143 -1.36 6.15 17.02
CA SER A 143 -0.55 7.29 17.51
C SER A 143 -0.19 7.20 19.01
N ARG A 144 -1.09 6.65 19.84
CA ARG A 144 -0.86 6.43 21.27
C ARG A 144 0.23 5.39 21.57
N ARG A 145 0.48 4.45 20.65
CA ARG A 145 1.52 3.41 20.79
C ARG A 145 2.87 3.82 20.22
N LEU A 146 2.89 4.80 19.34
CA LEU A 146 4.13 5.29 18.71
C LEU A 146 5.07 5.92 19.74
N SER A 147 6.38 5.68 19.57
CA SER A 147 7.42 6.42 20.28
C SER A 147 7.38 7.92 19.93
N PRO A 148 8.03 8.81 20.72
CA PRO A 148 8.08 10.23 20.39
C PRO A 148 8.65 10.52 18.99
N ALA A 149 9.70 9.79 18.57
CA ALA A 149 10.31 9.94 17.25
C ALA A 149 9.34 9.56 16.12
N GLN A 150 8.67 8.41 16.25
CA GLN A 150 7.65 7.97 15.29
C GLN A 150 6.47 8.94 15.23
N ARG A 151 5.97 9.37 16.39
CA ARG A 151 4.80 10.26 16.48
C ARG A 151 5.08 11.63 15.85
N ALA A 152 6.31 12.12 15.90
CA ALA A 152 6.70 13.38 15.28
C ALA A 152 6.58 13.35 13.74
N GLN A 153 6.67 12.16 13.13
CA GLN A 153 6.62 11.98 11.68
C GLN A 153 5.28 11.40 11.18
N PHE A 154 4.49 10.81 12.08
CA PHE A 154 3.20 10.19 11.77
C PHE A 154 2.11 11.21 11.44
N GLN A 155 1.41 11.01 10.31
CA GLN A 155 0.26 11.83 9.94
C GLN A 155 -1.05 11.10 10.24
N ALA A 156 -1.82 11.59 11.21
CA ALA A 156 -3.11 10.97 11.55
C ALA A 156 -4.12 11.04 10.39
N SER A 157 -4.03 12.10 9.58
CA SER A 157 -4.86 12.33 8.39
C SER A 157 -3.97 12.80 7.24
N TYR A 158 -4.27 12.36 6.03
CA TYR A 158 -3.62 12.74 4.78
C TYR A 158 -4.63 12.67 3.63
N ILE A 159 -4.32 13.32 2.51
CA ILE A 159 -5.10 13.14 1.28
C ILE A 159 -4.78 11.75 0.75
N SER A 160 -5.76 10.85 0.77
CA SER A 160 -5.63 9.52 0.20
C SER A 160 -6.10 9.47 -1.25
N THR A 161 -5.63 8.46 -1.98
CA THR A 161 -6.24 8.04 -3.23
C THR A 161 -6.69 6.60 -3.11
N GLU A 162 -7.87 6.29 -3.65
CA GLU A 162 -8.31 4.91 -3.82
C GLU A 162 -7.48 4.24 -4.90
N LEU A 163 -7.13 2.98 -4.67
CA LEU A 163 -6.50 2.17 -5.70
C LEU A 163 -7.47 1.97 -6.86
N PRO A 164 -7.00 2.02 -8.12
CA PRO A 164 -7.81 1.66 -9.27
C PRO A 164 -8.42 0.25 -9.11
N PRO A 165 -9.53 -0.04 -9.82
CA PRO A 165 -10.09 -1.38 -9.91
C PRO A 165 -9.05 -2.43 -10.31
N TYR A 166 -9.26 -3.68 -9.87
CA TYR A 166 -8.28 -4.76 -10.03
C TYR A 166 -7.94 -5.08 -11.49
N ASP A 167 -8.91 -5.00 -12.40
CA ASP A 167 -8.71 -5.16 -13.83
C ASP A 167 -7.75 -4.09 -14.38
N ALA A 168 -7.97 -2.82 -14.03
CA ALA A 168 -7.09 -1.73 -14.41
C ALA A 168 -5.67 -1.87 -13.83
N LEU A 169 -5.54 -2.35 -12.60
CA LEU A 169 -4.25 -2.65 -11.98
C LEU A 169 -3.53 -3.81 -12.68
N ASN A 170 -4.26 -4.87 -13.05
CA ASN A 170 -3.71 -6.01 -13.77
C ASN A 170 -3.23 -5.61 -15.17
N GLU A 171 -4.00 -4.79 -15.89
CA GLU A 171 -3.58 -4.26 -17.19
C GLU A 171 -2.35 -3.37 -17.06
N ALA A 172 -2.32 -2.46 -16.08
CA ALA A 172 -1.15 -1.64 -15.80
C ALA A 172 0.09 -2.49 -15.49
N ALA A 173 -0.06 -3.55 -14.70
CA ALA A 173 1.03 -4.47 -14.38
C ALA A 173 1.49 -5.27 -15.60
N ALA A 174 0.57 -5.75 -16.44
CA ALA A 174 0.90 -6.45 -17.68
C ALA A 174 1.70 -5.54 -18.62
N VAL A 175 1.26 -4.29 -18.81
CA VAL A 175 1.99 -3.28 -19.60
C VAL A 175 3.37 -3.01 -19.00
N TRP A 176 3.48 -2.82 -17.69
CA TRP A 176 4.76 -2.59 -17.00
C TRP A 176 5.74 -3.76 -17.21
N HIS A 177 5.25 -4.99 -17.19
CA HIS A 177 6.06 -6.20 -17.41
C HIS A 177 6.30 -6.55 -18.89
N GLY A 178 5.81 -5.75 -19.84
CA GLY A 178 5.89 -6.04 -21.27
C GLY A 178 5.05 -7.26 -21.69
N GLN A 179 4.01 -7.57 -20.92
CA GLN A 179 3.05 -8.67 -21.15
C GLN A 179 1.67 -8.17 -21.60
N GLY A 180 1.53 -6.87 -21.87
CA GLY A 180 0.32 -6.30 -22.47
C GLY A 180 0.08 -6.81 -23.90
N PRO A 181 -1.13 -6.61 -24.46
CA PRO A 181 -1.48 -7.02 -25.82
C PRO A 181 -0.56 -6.43 -26.91
#